data_AF-A0A2P5K649-F1
#
_entry.id   AF-A0A2P5K649-F1
#
_cell.length_a   1.000
_cell.length_b   1.000
_cell.length_c   1.000
_cell.angle_alpha   90.00
_cell.angle_beta   90.00
_cell.angle_gamma   90.00
#
_symmetry.space_group_name_H-M   'P 1'
#
loop_
_entity.id
_entity.type
_entity.pdbx_description
1 polymer ?
#
loop_
_entity_poly.entity_id
_entity_poly.type
_entity_poly.pdbx_seq_one_letter_code
_entity_poly.pdbx_strand_id
1 'polypeptide(L)'
;MNKYQEVYDEDFIQLSSRALNIPESKIFDILRSRVLQKVSGFFPDHYRFEKGISGFEFGTAVFKTDNSIEVIRGFPKIQRAMVLEPTIRVHFNDLPVIAVEEKMNGYNVRIACIFDHIYALTRGGLMCPYTTEKVIEEIGFKLFRDHPDLVLCGEMVGPDNPYVPKDIYPEVESVSIFIFDIKKKNSGESLTLHKKHELCSQYGIKTVPYFGKYSTQDAARAVTSIIKHLGSICHEGVIIKDPEMKLPALKYTCSESNNNDLKYAFGFYNDYGRDFFFSRVVREGFQSVEWDEGEKALRDRCCRLGESILKPMINTINKRKKDKRITEDVRIRVSSLKTARKFEAHLKRMGIDAKFEAPQYVNGQYLIVIKKLNKSTNDRTKAILNGQLW
;
A
#
# COMPACT_ATOMS: atom_id res chain seq x y z
N MET A 1 -40.43 12.04 8.89
CA MET A 1 -39.71 10.82 9.31
C MET A 1 -38.36 11.23 9.89
N ASN A 2 -38.25 11.16 11.22
CA ASN A 2 -37.06 11.58 11.97
C ASN A 2 -35.83 10.79 11.50
N LYS A 3 -34.83 11.50 10.95
CA LYS A 3 -33.47 10.97 10.80
C LYS A 3 -32.95 10.71 12.21
N TYR A 4 -32.65 9.44 12.50
CA TYR A 4 -31.92 8.99 13.68
C TYR A 4 -30.85 10.03 14.06
N GLN A 5 -30.98 10.64 15.25
CA GLN A 5 -29.83 11.26 15.90
C GLN A 5 -28.84 10.12 16.14
N GLU A 6 -27.71 10.10 15.41
CA GLU A 6 -26.57 9.31 15.83
C GLU A 6 -26.20 9.80 17.24
N VAL A 7 -26.43 8.95 18.24
CA VAL A 7 -25.95 9.21 19.61
C VAL A 7 -24.44 9.04 19.54
N TYR A 8 -23.73 10.16 19.52
CA TYR A 8 -22.27 10.15 19.60
C TYR A 8 -21.86 9.93 21.05
N ASP A 9 -20.89 9.04 21.25
CA ASP A 9 -20.31 8.75 22.56
C ASP A 9 -19.56 10.00 23.07
N GLU A 10 -20.15 10.71 24.05
CA GLU A 10 -19.59 11.93 24.63
C GLU A 10 -18.21 11.70 25.25
N ASP A 11 -18.04 10.55 25.90
CA ASP A 11 -16.76 10.16 26.50
C ASP A 11 -15.70 9.92 25.41
N PHE A 12 -16.06 9.29 24.29
CA PHE A 12 -15.17 9.20 23.13
C PHE A 12 -14.76 10.57 22.60
N ILE A 13 -15.69 11.53 22.52
CA ILE A 13 -15.41 12.89 22.04
C ILE A 13 -14.40 13.58 22.96
N GLN A 14 -14.63 13.53 24.28
CA GLN A 14 -13.75 14.14 25.28
C GLN A 14 -12.35 13.52 25.27
N LEU A 15 -12.26 12.19 25.25
CA LEU A 15 -10.98 11.48 25.21
C LEU A 15 -10.23 11.74 23.89
N SER A 16 -10.94 11.74 22.75
CA SER A 16 -10.36 12.05 21.44
C SER A 16 -9.88 13.49 21.33
N SER A 17 -10.61 14.44 21.91
CA SER A 17 -10.22 15.85 21.94
C SER A 17 -8.86 16.03 22.61
N ARG A 18 -8.68 15.42 23.78
CA ARG A 18 -7.41 15.44 24.53
C ARG A 18 -6.28 14.75 23.75
N ALA A 19 -6.51 13.55 23.25
CA ALA A 19 -5.47 12.74 22.62
C ALA A 19 -5.04 13.27 21.24
N LEU A 20 -5.96 13.85 20.47
CA LEU A 20 -5.70 14.38 19.14
C LEU A 20 -5.36 15.88 19.16
N ASN A 21 -5.51 16.54 20.31
CA ASN A 21 -5.40 17.99 20.46
C ASN A 21 -6.30 18.74 19.46
N ILE A 22 -7.56 18.32 19.37
CA ILE A 22 -8.60 18.90 18.51
C ILE A 22 -9.79 19.27 19.41
N PRO A 23 -10.34 20.49 19.34
CA PRO A 23 -11.51 20.87 20.15
C PRO A 23 -12.68 19.89 20.00
N GLU A 24 -13.41 19.61 21.09
CA GLU A 24 -14.54 18.68 21.11
C GLU A 24 -15.61 19.01 20.05
N SER A 25 -15.91 20.29 19.84
CA SER A 25 -16.81 20.76 18.79
C SER A 25 -16.36 20.32 17.38
N LYS A 26 -15.05 20.37 17.13
CA LYS A 26 -14.46 19.92 15.87
C LYS A 26 -14.43 18.40 15.77
N ILE A 27 -14.21 17.67 16.87
CA ILE A 27 -14.36 16.19 16.91
C ILE A 27 -15.80 15.78 16.56
N PHE A 28 -16.79 16.46 17.13
CA PHE A 28 -18.19 16.25 16.80
C PHE A 28 -18.48 16.51 15.31
N ASP A 29 -17.94 17.59 14.75
CA ASP A 29 -18.10 17.91 13.33
C ASP A 29 -17.47 16.88 12.39
N ILE A 30 -16.28 16.35 12.72
CA ILE A 30 -15.62 15.33 11.89
C ILE A 30 -16.33 13.98 11.96
N LEU A 31 -16.97 13.65 13.08
CA LEU A 31 -17.86 12.47 13.20
C LEU A 31 -19.12 12.67 12.35
N ARG A 32 -19.81 13.80 12.52
CA ARG A 32 -21.03 14.13 11.78
C ARG A 32 -20.82 14.19 10.27
N SER A 33 -19.71 14.76 9.83
CA SER A 33 -19.33 14.84 8.41
C SER A 33 -18.73 13.54 7.87
N ARG A 34 -18.63 12.49 8.69
CA ARG A 34 -18.08 11.17 8.35
C ARG A 34 -16.64 11.21 7.86
N VAL A 35 -15.86 12.18 8.32
CA VAL A 35 -14.41 12.23 8.14
C VAL A 35 -13.75 11.22 9.09
N LEU A 36 -14.23 11.13 10.32
CA LEU A 36 -13.88 10.08 11.29
C LEU A 36 -15.04 9.09 11.36
N GLN A 37 -14.83 7.85 10.90
CA GLN A 37 -15.90 6.85 10.82
C GLN A 37 -15.63 5.68 11.75
N LYS A 38 -16.68 5.23 12.45
CA LYS A 38 -16.63 4.02 13.28
C LYS A 38 -16.53 2.77 12.40
N VAL A 39 -15.63 1.89 12.78
CA VAL A 39 -15.38 0.59 12.18
C VAL A 39 -15.78 -0.50 13.18
N SER A 40 -17.01 -0.98 13.07
CA SER A 40 -17.53 -2.05 13.94
C SER A 40 -17.51 -3.44 13.31
N GLY A 41 -17.57 -4.49 14.13
CA GLY A 41 -17.73 -5.88 13.68
C GLY A 41 -16.42 -6.65 13.44
N PHE A 42 -15.29 -6.00 13.71
CA PHE A 42 -13.99 -6.65 13.91
C PHE A 42 -13.49 -6.17 15.26
N PHE A 43 -13.25 -7.08 16.20
CA PHE A 43 -12.73 -6.68 17.51
C PHE A 43 -11.23 -6.35 17.41
N PRO A 44 -10.78 -5.19 17.93
CA PRO A 44 -11.57 -4.15 18.60
C PRO A 44 -12.29 -3.20 17.64
N ASP A 45 -13.47 -2.70 18.03
CA ASP A 45 -14.09 -1.57 17.34
C ASP A 45 -13.16 -0.34 17.41
N HIS A 46 -13.06 0.40 16.31
CA HIS A 46 -12.20 1.58 16.23
C HIS A 46 -12.76 2.65 15.32
N TYR A 47 -12.21 3.84 15.34
CA TYR A 47 -12.54 4.90 14.39
C TYR A 47 -11.40 5.09 13.39
N ARG A 48 -11.72 5.51 12.16
CA ARG A 48 -10.69 5.82 11.16
C ARG A 48 -10.95 7.10 10.40
N PHE A 49 -9.87 7.80 10.05
CA PHE A 49 -9.92 8.97 9.18
C PHE A 49 -10.03 8.55 7.71
N GLU A 50 -11.17 8.84 7.09
CA GLU A 50 -11.45 8.57 5.66
C GLU A 50 -10.79 9.57 4.72
N LYS A 51 -10.40 10.73 5.25
CA LYS A 51 -9.66 11.77 4.56
C LYS A 51 -8.64 12.37 5.53
N GLY A 52 -7.52 12.84 5.01
CA GLY A 52 -6.55 13.56 5.84
C GLY A 52 -7.07 14.94 6.21
N ILE A 53 -6.93 15.33 7.48
CA ILE A 53 -7.32 16.66 7.98
C ILE A 53 -6.30 17.17 9.00
N SER A 54 -5.98 18.47 8.96
CA SER A 54 -5.33 19.20 10.07
C SER A 54 -4.24 18.40 10.83
N GLY A 55 -3.21 17.89 10.13
CA GLY A 55 -2.11 17.13 10.75
C GLY A 55 -2.33 15.61 10.92
N PHE A 56 -3.51 15.08 10.57
CA PHE A 56 -3.80 13.65 10.56
C PHE A 56 -3.90 13.10 9.14
N GLU A 57 -3.19 12.01 8.89
CA GLU A 57 -3.14 11.34 7.60
C GLU A 57 -4.38 10.47 7.39
N PHE A 58 -4.75 10.30 6.12
CA PHE A 58 -5.72 9.27 5.71
C PHE A 58 -5.36 7.90 6.30
N GLY A 59 -6.36 7.21 6.82
CA GLY A 59 -6.20 5.89 7.43
C GLY A 59 -5.62 5.91 8.83
N THR A 60 -5.48 7.08 9.48
CA THR A 60 -5.25 7.16 10.92
C THR A 60 -6.39 6.44 11.64
N ALA A 61 -6.04 5.52 12.54
CA ALA A 61 -6.97 4.73 13.32
C ALA A 61 -6.91 5.13 14.80
N VAL A 62 -8.07 5.24 15.43
CA VAL A 62 -8.28 5.77 16.78
C VAL A 62 -9.02 4.70 17.60
N PHE A 63 -8.39 4.22 18.66
CA PHE A 63 -8.89 3.14 19.51
C PHE A 63 -9.23 3.71 20.88
N LYS A 64 -10.48 3.51 21.31
CA LYS A 64 -10.93 3.87 22.66
C LYS A 64 -10.59 2.74 23.61
N THR A 65 -9.68 2.99 24.54
CA THR A 65 -9.44 2.15 25.70
C THR A 65 -10.30 2.62 26.88
N ASP A 66 -10.26 1.93 28.01
CA ASP A 66 -11.11 2.24 29.17
C ASP A 66 -11.06 3.71 29.58
N ASN A 67 -9.87 4.32 29.60
CA ASN A 67 -9.67 5.71 30.05
C ASN A 67 -8.77 6.55 29.12
N SER A 68 -8.47 6.08 27.91
CA SER A 68 -7.55 6.77 27.00
C SER A 68 -7.82 6.46 25.53
N ILE A 69 -7.21 7.22 24.63
CA ILE A 69 -7.20 6.95 23.20
C ILE A 69 -5.79 6.52 22.78
N GLU A 70 -5.71 5.42 22.05
CA GLU A 70 -4.53 5.06 21.28
C GLU A 70 -4.73 5.41 19.80
N VAL A 71 -3.73 6.07 19.20
CA VAL A 71 -3.79 6.52 17.81
C VAL A 71 -2.69 5.84 17.01
N ILE A 72 -3.10 5.07 16.00
CA ILE A 72 -2.21 4.53 14.99
C ILE A 72 -2.27 5.45 13.77
N ARG A 73 -1.28 6.32 13.65
CA ARG A 73 -1.20 7.35 12.59
C ARG A 73 -1.21 6.72 11.19
N GLY A 74 -1.93 7.36 10.28
CA GLY A 74 -1.92 7.01 8.86
C GLY A 74 -0.50 7.13 8.32
N PHE A 75 -0.06 6.17 7.50
CA PHE A 75 1.24 6.34 6.89
C PHE A 75 1.17 7.53 5.91
N PRO A 76 2.14 8.46 5.90
CA PRO A 76 2.08 9.65 5.05
C PRO A 76 2.22 9.30 3.56
N LYS A 77 1.76 10.18 2.67
CA LYS A 77 2.00 10.02 1.24
C LYS A 77 3.46 10.37 0.94
N ILE A 78 4.20 9.43 0.34
CA ILE A 78 5.57 9.68 -0.13
C ILE A 78 5.50 10.41 -1.47
N GLN A 79 6.17 11.56 -1.54
CA GLN A 79 6.26 12.40 -2.74
C GLN A 79 7.13 11.73 -3.80
N ARG A 80 6.86 12.02 -5.07
CA ARG A 80 7.56 11.40 -6.20
C ARG A 80 8.54 12.38 -6.82
N ALA A 81 9.78 11.95 -6.98
CA ALA A 81 10.72 12.63 -7.86
C ALA A 81 10.40 12.25 -9.31
N MET A 82 10.21 13.25 -10.19
CA MET A 82 10.04 13.04 -11.63
C MET A 82 11.39 12.95 -12.35
N VAL A 83 12.39 13.61 -11.79
CA VAL A 83 13.81 13.55 -12.13
C VAL A 83 14.59 13.47 -10.82
N LEU A 84 15.72 12.79 -10.78
CA LEU A 84 16.57 12.54 -9.63
C LEU A 84 17.43 13.76 -9.26
N GLU A 85 18.32 14.22 -10.14
CA GLU A 85 19.38 15.16 -9.74
C GLU A 85 18.86 16.48 -9.16
N PRO A 86 18.08 17.31 -9.89
CA PRO A 86 17.63 18.59 -9.34
C PRO A 86 16.67 18.39 -8.15
N THR A 87 15.87 17.31 -8.15
CA THR A 87 14.96 17.03 -7.04
C THR A 87 15.71 16.67 -5.76
N ILE A 88 16.71 15.79 -5.83
CA ILE A 88 17.54 15.40 -4.69
C ILE A 88 18.28 16.62 -4.14
N ARG A 89 18.88 17.43 -5.02
CA ARG A 89 19.62 18.65 -4.64
C ARG A 89 18.74 19.67 -3.92
N VAL A 90 17.51 19.88 -4.37
CA VAL A 90 16.59 20.84 -3.74
C VAL A 90 15.98 20.30 -2.45
N HIS A 91 15.51 19.04 -2.48
CA HIS A 91 14.75 18.46 -1.37
C HIS A 91 15.64 18.07 -0.19
N PHE A 92 16.88 17.67 -0.45
CA PHE A 92 17.87 17.29 0.57
C PHE A 92 19.08 18.24 0.59
N ASN A 93 18.90 19.49 0.17
CA ASN A 93 19.94 20.52 0.05
C ASN A 93 20.84 20.65 1.29
N ASP A 94 20.26 20.55 2.48
CA ASP A 94 20.96 20.75 3.75
C ASP A 94 21.56 19.44 4.32
N LEU A 95 21.45 18.32 3.60
CA LEU A 95 21.98 17.04 4.04
C LEU A 95 23.29 16.69 3.31
N PRO A 96 24.32 16.22 4.02
CA PRO A 96 25.54 15.72 3.38
C PRO A 96 25.31 14.37 2.71
N VAL A 97 24.40 13.54 3.26
CA VAL A 97 24.14 12.19 2.80
C VAL A 97 22.65 11.85 2.85
N ILE A 98 22.21 10.99 1.93
CA ILE A 98 20.88 10.40 1.90
C ILE A 98 20.98 8.88 1.91
N ALA A 99 19.92 8.23 2.38
CA ALA A 99 19.79 6.78 2.38
C ALA A 99 18.86 6.30 1.27
N VAL A 100 19.17 5.15 0.67
CA VAL A 100 18.36 4.56 -0.41
C VAL A 100 17.95 3.14 -0.04
N GLU A 101 16.65 2.89 -0.04
CA GLU A 101 16.04 1.58 0.18
C GLU A 101 15.24 1.15 -1.04
N GLU A 102 15.05 -0.15 -1.21
CA GLU A 102 14.13 -0.64 -2.23
C GLU A 102 12.69 -0.23 -1.90
N LYS A 103 12.00 0.23 -2.94
CA LYS A 103 10.55 0.32 -2.92
C LYS A 103 9.99 -1.04 -3.33
N MET A 104 9.62 -1.84 -2.33
CA MET A 104 8.92 -3.10 -2.55
C MET A 104 7.54 -2.89 -3.20
N ASN A 105 7.11 -3.84 -4.04
CA ASN A 105 5.82 -3.80 -4.75
C ASN A 105 4.79 -4.72 -4.09
N GLY A 106 4.00 -4.18 -3.18
CA GLY A 106 2.98 -4.90 -2.45
C GLY A 106 1.88 -3.98 -1.95
N TYR A 107 1.44 -4.20 -0.72
CA TYR A 107 0.57 -3.24 -0.04
C TYR A 107 1.11 -2.84 1.33
N ASN A 108 0.87 -1.57 1.67
CA ASN A 108 1.24 -0.97 2.93
C ASN A 108 0.48 -1.57 4.11
N VAL A 109 1.23 -1.98 5.13
CA VAL A 109 0.74 -2.54 6.40
C VAL A 109 1.31 -1.74 7.56
N ARG A 110 0.47 -1.44 8.55
CA ARG A 110 0.88 -0.96 9.87
C ARG A 110 0.52 -2.01 10.91
N ILE A 111 1.49 -2.42 11.72
CA ILE A 111 1.35 -3.50 12.68
C ILE A 111 1.56 -2.90 14.06
N ALA A 112 0.58 -3.07 14.93
CA ALA A 112 0.61 -2.53 16.29
C ALA A 112 0.02 -3.54 17.28
N CYS A 113 0.49 -3.48 18.52
CA CYS A 113 -0.19 -4.10 19.64
C CYS A 113 -1.31 -3.17 20.11
N ILE A 114 -2.53 -3.66 20.25
CA ILE A 114 -3.71 -2.91 20.68
C ILE A 114 -4.49 -3.85 21.60
N PHE A 115 -4.79 -3.45 22.83
CA PHE A 115 -5.40 -4.32 23.85
C PHE A 115 -4.65 -5.66 23.99
N ASP A 116 -3.32 -5.62 24.11
CA ASP A 116 -2.44 -6.79 24.22
C ASP A 116 -2.51 -7.80 23.05
N HIS A 117 -3.10 -7.39 21.92
CA HIS A 117 -3.21 -8.20 20.71
C HIS A 117 -2.57 -7.50 19.51
N ILE A 118 -1.96 -8.28 18.61
CA ILE A 118 -1.36 -7.75 17.39
C ILE A 118 -2.44 -7.61 16.32
N TYR A 119 -2.50 -6.43 15.70
CA TYR A 119 -3.36 -6.16 14.57
C TYR A 119 -2.58 -5.55 13.41
N ALA A 120 -2.94 -5.95 12.19
CA ALA A 120 -2.44 -5.38 10.96
C ALA A 120 -3.48 -4.49 10.31
N LEU A 121 -3.16 -3.20 10.19
CA LEU A 121 -3.98 -2.22 9.49
C LEU A 121 -3.48 -2.03 8.06
N THR A 122 -4.40 -2.07 7.10
CA THR A 122 -4.12 -1.64 5.72
C THR A 122 -3.94 -0.12 5.66
N ARG A 123 -3.53 0.39 4.50
CA ARG A 123 -3.37 1.82 4.25
C ARG A 123 -4.59 2.66 4.65
N GLY A 124 -5.80 2.14 4.45
CA GLY A 124 -7.05 2.84 4.75
C GLY A 124 -7.43 2.88 6.23
N GLY A 125 -6.63 2.28 7.13
CA GLY A 125 -6.95 2.18 8.55
C GLY A 125 -7.95 1.08 8.87
N LEU A 126 -8.10 0.10 7.99
CA LEU A 126 -8.93 -1.08 8.24
C LEU A 126 -8.04 -2.21 8.76
N MET A 127 -8.46 -2.86 9.85
CA MET A 127 -7.82 -4.10 10.29
C MET A 127 -8.12 -5.21 9.30
N CYS A 128 -7.07 -5.84 8.76
CA CYS A 128 -7.21 -6.93 7.81
C CYS A 128 -7.00 -8.28 8.53
N PRO A 129 -8.02 -9.16 8.57
CA PRO A 129 -7.90 -10.48 9.19
C PRO A 129 -6.79 -11.33 8.56
N TYR A 130 -6.70 -11.32 7.23
CA TYR A 130 -5.66 -12.04 6.50
C TYR A 130 -4.26 -11.56 6.88
N THR A 131 -4.02 -10.25 6.75
CA THR A 131 -2.72 -9.66 7.06
C THR A 131 -2.36 -9.87 8.53
N THR A 132 -3.34 -9.80 9.45
CA THR A 132 -3.12 -10.00 10.88
C THR A 132 -2.63 -11.43 11.17
N GLU A 133 -3.25 -12.46 10.58
CA GLU A 133 -2.76 -13.84 10.68
C GLU A 133 -1.31 -13.95 10.19
N LYS A 134 -1.02 -13.36 9.02
CA LYS A 134 0.33 -13.46 8.40
C LYS A 134 1.43 -12.76 9.18
N VAL A 135 1.17 -11.58 9.73
CA VAL A 135 2.19 -10.89 10.53
C VAL A 135 2.41 -11.57 11.88
N ILE A 136 1.39 -12.22 12.46
CA ILE A 136 1.56 -13.00 13.68
C ILE A 136 2.42 -14.24 13.40
N GLU A 137 2.18 -14.93 12.28
CA GLU A 137 2.99 -16.07 11.84
C GLU A 137 4.46 -15.68 11.59
N GLU A 138 4.71 -14.52 10.98
CA GLU A 138 6.06 -14.13 10.55
C GLU A 138 6.87 -13.33 11.58
N ILE A 139 6.25 -12.38 12.30
CA ILE A 139 6.95 -11.48 13.25
C ILE A 139 6.82 -11.99 14.69
N GLY A 140 5.70 -12.62 15.03
CA GLY A 140 5.38 -13.03 16.40
C GLY A 140 5.19 -11.84 17.37
N PHE A 141 5.26 -12.14 18.67
CA PHE A 141 4.88 -11.20 19.74
C PHE A 141 6.04 -10.59 20.51
N LYS A 142 7.29 -10.96 20.22
CA LYS A 142 8.44 -10.59 21.06
C LYS A 142 8.68 -9.08 21.07
N LEU A 143 8.80 -8.46 19.88
CA LEU A 143 9.02 -7.01 19.77
C LEU A 143 7.94 -6.19 20.47
N PHE A 144 6.67 -6.59 20.31
CA PHE A 144 5.55 -5.83 20.89
C PHE A 144 5.40 -5.99 22.40
N ARG A 145 5.96 -7.06 22.99
CA ARG A 145 6.06 -7.17 24.45
C ARG A 145 7.08 -6.20 25.03
N ASP A 146 8.21 -6.05 24.34
CA ASP A 146 9.31 -5.19 24.77
C ASP A 146 9.07 -3.71 24.39
N HIS A 147 8.35 -3.47 23.29
CA HIS A 147 8.06 -2.15 22.72
C HIS A 147 6.59 -2.02 22.27
N PRO A 148 5.63 -2.02 23.22
CA PRO A 148 4.19 -1.96 22.90
C PRO A 148 3.74 -0.61 22.31
N ASP A 149 4.57 0.44 22.42
CA ASP A 149 4.34 1.78 21.90
C ASP A 149 4.74 1.95 20.42
N LEU A 150 5.36 0.94 19.82
CA LEU A 150 5.81 0.98 18.43
C LEU A 150 4.78 0.45 17.44
N VAL A 151 4.85 0.99 16.23
CA VAL A 151 4.08 0.61 15.06
C VAL A 151 5.07 0.25 13.95
N LEU A 152 5.11 -1.01 13.56
CA LEU A 152 5.92 -1.45 12.42
C LEU A 152 5.18 -1.10 11.13
N CYS A 153 5.84 -0.37 10.23
CA CYS A 153 5.33 -0.05 8.91
C CYS A 153 6.10 -0.85 7.87
N GLY A 154 5.40 -1.70 7.14
CA GLY A 154 6.02 -2.59 6.16
C GLY A 154 5.19 -2.77 4.90
N GLU A 155 5.82 -3.38 3.91
CA GLU A 155 5.18 -3.76 2.66
C GLU A 155 4.99 -5.28 2.65
N MET A 156 3.74 -5.73 2.53
CA MET A 156 3.44 -7.14 2.36
C MET A 156 3.48 -7.47 0.87
N VAL A 157 4.42 -8.34 0.48
CA VAL A 157 4.66 -8.75 -0.91
C VAL A 157 4.45 -10.25 -1.08
N GLY A 158 4.33 -10.70 -2.34
CA GLY A 158 4.30 -12.12 -2.69
C GLY A 158 3.17 -12.50 -3.66
N PRO A 159 3.21 -13.73 -4.20
CA PRO A 159 2.24 -14.20 -5.19
C PRO A 159 0.86 -14.51 -4.60
N ASP A 160 0.76 -14.87 -3.31
CA ASP A 160 -0.51 -15.13 -2.62
C ASP A 160 -1.01 -13.89 -1.87
N ASN A 161 -0.88 -12.74 -2.55
CA ASN A 161 -1.29 -11.45 -2.03
C ASN A 161 -2.67 -11.07 -2.59
N PRO A 162 -3.69 -10.85 -1.74
CA PRO A 162 -5.04 -10.58 -2.21
C PRO A 162 -5.23 -9.17 -2.73
N TYR A 163 -4.26 -8.26 -2.58
CA TYR A 163 -4.36 -6.86 -3.00
C TYR A 163 -3.46 -6.55 -4.18
N VAL A 164 -2.20 -6.98 -4.12
CA VAL A 164 -1.18 -6.71 -5.14
C VAL A 164 -0.36 -7.98 -5.36
N PRO A 165 -0.88 -8.97 -6.12
CA PRO A 165 -0.16 -10.22 -6.39
C PRO A 165 1.04 -9.95 -7.29
N LYS A 166 2.23 -10.29 -6.81
CA LYS A 166 3.49 -10.16 -7.56
C LYS A 166 4.36 -11.38 -7.32
N ASP A 167 4.77 -12.00 -8.41
CA ASP A 167 5.71 -13.13 -8.44
C ASP A 167 7.06 -12.65 -8.98
N ILE A 168 7.63 -11.63 -8.32
CA ILE A 168 8.90 -10.99 -8.71
C ILE A 168 9.96 -11.05 -7.60
N TYR A 169 9.59 -11.65 -6.47
CA TYR A 169 10.44 -11.85 -5.29
C TYR A 169 10.62 -13.36 -5.10
N PRO A 170 11.61 -13.98 -5.75
CA PRO A 170 11.74 -15.44 -5.81
C PRO A 170 11.92 -16.10 -4.42
N GLU A 171 12.40 -15.35 -3.44
CA GLU A 171 12.53 -15.76 -2.05
C GLU A 171 11.20 -15.80 -1.27
N VAL A 172 10.09 -15.33 -1.86
CA VAL A 172 8.77 -15.26 -1.23
C VAL A 172 7.80 -16.24 -1.89
N GLU A 173 7.63 -17.42 -1.29
CA GLU A 173 6.74 -18.46 -1.83
C GLU A 173 5.24 -18.07 -1.79
N SER A 174 4.79 -17.42 -0.71
CA SER A 174 3.38 -17.08 -0.50
C SER A 174 3.20 -15.58 -0.26
N VAL A 175 3.44 -15.10 0.95
CA VAL A 175 3.58 -13.68 1.27
C VAL A 175 4.65 -13.48 2.35
N SER A 176 5.27 -12.30 2.36
CA SER A 176 6.23 -11.91 3.39
C SER A 176 6.16 -10.40 3.64
N ILE A 177 6.36 -9.99 4.89
CA ILE A 177 6.39 -8.58 5.31
C ILE A 177 7.83 -8.04 5.37
N PHE A 178 8.07 -6.91 4.72
CA PHE A 178 9.36 -6.20 4.79
C PHE A 178 9.19 -4.83 5.43
N ILE A 179 9.83 -4.60 6.58
CA ILE A 179 9.71 -3.35 7.33
C ILE A 179 10.55 -2.25 6.68
N PHE A 180 9.91 -1.12 6.38
CA PHE A 180 10.57 0.08 5.83
C PHE A 180 10.58 1.26 6.81
N ASP A 181 9.76 1.26 7.86
CA ASP A 181 9.69 2.34 8.85
C ASP A 181 9.14 1.80 10.19
N ILE A 182 9.53 2.44 11.29
CA ILE A 182 9.02 2.13 12.63
C ILE A 182 8.63 3.45 13.26
N LYS A 183 7.38 3.54 13.69
CA LYS A 183 6.79 4.77 14.22
C LYS A 183 6.34 4.58 15.65
N LYS A 184 6.33 5.67 16.43
CA LYS A 184 5.67 5.70 17.73
C LYS A 184 4.16 5.87 17.55
N LYS A 185 3.38 5.18 18.38
CA LYS A 185 1.94 5.46 18.55
C LYS A 185 1.73 6.95 18.90
N ASN A 186 0.55 7.46 18.61
CA ASN A 186 0.12 8.83 18.89
C ASN A 186 0.86 9.90 18.07
N SER A 187 2.16 10.09 18.30
CA SER A 187 2.95 11.11 17.60
C SER A 187 3.16 10.79 16.12
N GLY A 188 3.28 9.49 15.77
CA GLY A 188 3.59 9.07 14.41
C GLY A 188 5.03 9.36 13.98
N GLU A 189 5.87 9.82 14.91
CA GLU A 189 7.30 10.07 14.69
C GLU A 189 8.00 8.77 14.31
N SER A 190 8.81 8.84 13.26
CA SER A 190 9.66 7.72 12.85
C SER A 190 10.90 7.63 13.74
N LEU A 191 11.34 6.40 13.99
CA LEU A 191 12.71 6.16 14.43
C LEU A 191 13.69 6.53 13.32
N THR A 192 14.94 6.84 13.69
CA THR A 192 16.00 7.03 12.69
C THR A 192 16.26 5.73 11.94
N LEU A 193 16.83 5.82 10.75
CA LEU A 193 17.08 4.65 9.91
C LEU A 193 18.00 3.64 10.62
N HIS A 194 19.01 4.14 11.33
CA HIS A 194 19.91 3.30 12.14
C HIS A 194 19.14 2.49 13.19
N LYS A 195 18.34 3.17 14.03
CA LYS A 195 17.56 2.53 15.09
C LYS A 195 16.56 1.51 14.54
N LYS A 196 15.97 1.80 13.37
CA LYS A 196 15.10 0.86 12.68
C LYS A 196 15.83 -0.45 12.33
N HIS A 197 16.99 -0.35 11.67
CA HIS A 197 17.74 -1.55 11.27
C HIS A 197 18.29 -2.32 12.48
N GLU A 198 18.80 -1.61 13.49
CA GLU A 198 19.26 -2.20 14.75
C GLU A 198 18.14 -3.00 15.42
N LEU A 199 16.96 -2.38 15.59
CA LEU A 199 15.81 -3.03 16.21
C LEU A 199 15.34 -4.23 15.38
N CYS A 200 15.14 -4.07 14.07
CA CYS A 200 14.73 -5.18 13.21
C CYS A 200 15.74 -6.34 13.27
N SER A 201 17.04 -6.06 13.27
CA SER A 201 18.08 -7.09 13.39
C SER A 201 18.01 -7.83 14.73
N GLN A 202 17.86 -7.11 15.85
CA GLN A 202 17.77 -7.69 17.19
C GLN A 202 16.60 -8.68 17.33
N TYR A 203 15.47 -8.42 16.66
CA TYR A 203 14.28 -9.26 16.70
C TYR A 203 14.16 -10.24 15.52
N GLY A 204 15.14 -10.27 14.60
CA GLY A 204 15.10 -11.14 13.41
C GLY A 204 14.00 -10.77 12.41
N ILE A 205 13.59 -9.50 12.37
CA ILE A 205 12.54 -8.99 11.51
C ILE A 205 13.14 -8.51 10.19
N LYS A 206 12.56 -8.95 9.07
CA LYS A 206 13.01 -8.55 7.73
C LYS A 206 12.77 -7.05 7.49
N THR A 207 13.78 -6.38 6.96
CA THR A 207 13.65 -5.02 6.43
C THR A 207 13.69 -5.03 4.91
N VAL A 208 13.13 -3.99 4.29
CA VAL A 208 13.35 -3.76 2.85
C VAL A 208 14.87 -3.71 2.55
N PRO A 209 15.32 -4.16 1.36
CA PRO A 209 16.71 -4.08 0.98
C PRO A 209 17.26 -2.66 1.09
N TYR A 210 18.46 -2.54 1.66
CA TYR A 210 19.15 -1.28 1.88
C TYR A 210 20.36 -1.17 0.96
N PHE A 211 20.35 -0.21 0.04
CA PHE A 211 21.43 -0.03 -0.93
C PHE A 211 22.61 0.78 -0.39
N GLY A 212 22.37 1.60 0.65
CA GLY A 212 23.42 2.33 1.35
C GLY A 212 23.13 3.81 1.56
N LYS A 213 24.17 4.53 1.98
CA LYS A 213 24.20 5.99 2.06
C LYS A 213 25.02 6.55 0.91
N TYR A 214 24.56 7.64 0.33
CA TYR A 214 25.25 8.34 -0.76
C TYR A 214 25.35 9.82 -0.43
N SER A 215 26.43 10.46 -0.85
CA SER A 215 26.53 11.92 -0.82
C SER A 215 25.37 12.51 -1.65
N THR A 216 24.82 13.64 -1.24
CA THR A 216 23.75 14.30 -2.03
C THR A 216 24.22 14.70 -3.43
N GLN A 217 25.53 14.88 -3.62
CA GLN A 217 26.15 15.19 -4.91
C GLN A 217 26.19 13.99 -5.86
N ASP A 218 26.48 12.78 -5.37
CA ASP A 218 26.60 11.57 -6.20
C ASP A 218 25.34 10.71 -6.21
N ALA A 219 24.39 10.98 -5.31
CA ALA A 219 23.20 10.16 -5.10
C ALA A 219 22.38 9.95 -6.37
N ALA A 220 22.23 10.97 -7.23
CA ALA A 220 21.47 10.83 -8.47
C ALA A 220 22.06 9.75 -9.38
N ARG A 221 23.39 9.74 -9.57
CA ARG A 221 24.10 8.74 -10.37
C ARG A 221 23.97 7.34 -9.77
N ALA A 222 24.15 7.24 -8.45
CA ALA A 222 24.01 5.98 -7.73
C ALA A 222 22.59 5.41 -7.86
N VAL A 223 21.57 6.24 -7.62
CA VAL A 223 20.16 5.85 -7.73
C VAL A 223 19.79 5.46 -9.17
N THR A 224 20.27 6.16 -10.20
CA THR A 224 20.04 5.75 -11.59
C THR A 224 20.58 4.34 -11.86
N SER A 225 21.76 4.01 -11.32
CA SER A 225 22.35 2.69 -11.50
C SER A 225 21.52 1.60 -10.81
N ILE A 226 21.05 1.87 -9.58
CA ILE A 226 20.14 0.99 -8.84
C ILE A 226 18.82 0.80 -9.61
N ILE A 227 18.23 1.87 -10.12
CA ILE A 227 16.96 1.81 -10.88
C ILE A 227 17.10 0.96 -12.14
N LYS A 228 18.20 1.09 -12.89
CA LYS A 228 18.44 0.25 -14.08
C LYS A 228 18.53 -1.22 -13.70
N HIS A 229 19.22 -1.55 -12.60
CA HIS A 229 19.29 -2.92 -12.11
C HIS A 229 17.92 -3.45 -11.67
N LEU A 230 17.20 -2.71 -10.82
CA LEU A 230 15.87 -3.09 -10.36
C LEU A 230 14.87 -3.26 -11.52
N GLY A 231 14.93 -2.37 -12.51
CA GLY A 231 14.14 -2.50 -13.74
C GLY A 231 14.38 -3.81 -14.47
N SER A 232 15.65 -4.23 -14.60
CA SER A 232 16.02 -5.48 -15.29
C SER A 232 15.44 -6.74 -14.62
N ILE A 233 15.16 -6.69 -13.31
CA ILE A 233 14.54 -7.76 -12.53
C ILE A 233 13.06 -7.48 -12.21
N CYS A 234 12.45 -6.50 -12.89
CA CYS A 234 11.05 -6.09 -12.75
C CYS A 234 10.65 -5.56 -11.36
N HIS A 235 11.60 -5.16 -10.51
CA HIS A 235 11.35 -4.54 -9.21
C HIS A 235 10.89 -3.09 -9.37
N GLU A 236 10.18 -2.56 -8.37
CA GLU A 236 9.41 -1.32 -8.55
C GLU A 236 10.27 -0.04 -8.55
N GLY A 237 11.26 0.06 -7.68
CA GLY A 237 12.17 1.21 -7.64
C GLY A 237 12.75 1.46 -6.25
N VAL A 238 12.92 2.74 -5.89
CA VAL A 238 13.57 3.14 -4.64
C VAL A 238 12.75 4.12 -3.81
N ILE A 239 13.00 4.09 -2.51
CA ILE A 239 12.66 5.17 -1.58
C ILE A 239 13.96 5.83 -1.11
N ILE A 240 14.04 7.15 -1.26
CA ILE A 240 15.17 7.98 -0.86
C ILE A 240 14.78 8.71 0.41
N LYS A 241 15.61 8.61 1.45
CA LYS A 241 15.29 9.06 2.81
C LYS A 241 16.41 9.91 3.40
N ASP A 242 16.02 10.85 4.25
CA ASP A 242 16.90 11.40 5.27
C ASP A 242 17.20 10.30 6.31
N PRO A 243 18.48 9.96 6.59
CA PRO A 243 18.83 8.97 7.60
C PRO A 243 18.27 9.28 9.00
N GLU A 244 18.10 10.56 9.34
CA GLU A 244 17.53 11.03 10.60
C GLU A 244 16.00 11.11 10.57
N MET A 245 15.37 10.83 9.43
CA MET A 245 13.92 10.82 9.21
C MET A 245 13.22 12.14 9.58
N LYS A 246 13.94 13.27 9.46
CA LYS A 246 13.40 14.62 9.70
C LYS A 246 12.78 15.19 8.43
N LEU A 247 13.36 14.89 7.27
CA LEU A 247 12.77 15.26 5.97
C LEU A 247 11.89 14.15 5.39
N PRO A 248 10.77 14.50 4.72
CA PRO A 248 9.94 13.52 4.04
C PRO A 248 10.72 12.71 3.00
N ALA A 249 10.41 11.42 2.87
CA ALA A 249 11.01 10.59 1.84
C ALA A 249 10.54 10.95 0.43
N LEU A 250 11.36 10.62 -0.57
CA LEU A 250 11.01 10.64 -1.99
C LEU A 250 10.94 9.22 -2.55
N LYS A 251 10.11 9.01 -3.58
CA LYS A 251 10.08 7.76 -4.35
C LYS A 251 10.41 8.00 -5.81
N TYR A 252 11.10 7.06 -6.42
CA TYR A 252 11.41 7.04 -7.85
C TYR A 252 11.29 5.60 -8.35
N THR A 253 10.66 5.38 -9.50
CA THR A 253 10.26 4.04 -9.97
C THR A 253 10.83 3.70 -11.34
N CYS A 254 11.05 2.42 -11.57
CA CYS A 254 11.55 1.86 -12.82
C CYS A 254 10.53 2.03 -13.96
N SER A 255 11.03 2.12 -15.20
CA SER A 255 10.18 2.12 -16.41
C SER A 255 9.35 0.84 -16.49
N GLU A 256 9.98 -0.31 -16.21
CA GLU A 256 9.37 -1.63 -16.24
C GLU A 256 8.20 -1.72 -15.27
N SER A 257 8.31 -1.12 -14.09
CA SER A 257 7.21 -1.04 -13.13
C SER A 257 6.06 -0.17 -13.62
N ASN A 258 6.34 0.99 -14.22
CA ASN A 258 5.29 1.85 -14.80
C ASN A 258 4.53 1.11 -15.91
N ASN A 259 5.27 0.39 -16.77
CA ASN A 259 4.72 -0.41 -17.85
C ASN A 259 3.90 -1.60 -17.33
N ASN A 260 4.36 -2.28 -16.27
CA ASN A 260 3.61 -3.38 -15.67
C ASN A 260 2.32 -2.90 -14.97
N ASP A 261 2.35 -1.73 -14.34
CA ASP A 261 1.16 -1.04 -13.81
C ASP A 261 0.15 -0.74 -14.93
N LEU A 262 0.61 -0.22 -16.07
CA LEU A 262 -0.24 0.04 -17.23
C LEU A 262 -0.81 -1.26 -17.79
N LYS A 263 0.01 -2.32 -17.87
CA LYS A 263 -0.41 -3.64 -18.32
C LYS A 263 -1.57 -4.19 -17.48
N TYR A 264 -1.47 -4.04 -16.17
CA TYR A 264 -2.55 -4.39 -15.24
C TYR A 264 -3.78 -3.51 -15.45
N ALA A 265 -3.61 -2.19 -15.43
CA ALA A 265 -4.72 -1.24 -15.52
C ALA A 265 -5.51 -1.37 -16.83
N PHE A 266 -4.83 -1.60 -17.96
CA PHE A 266 -5.46 -1.77 -19.26
C PHE A 266 -6.03 -3.17 -19.50
N GLY A 267 -5.72 -4.14 -18.64
CA GLY A 267 -6.48 -5.39 -18.53
C GLY A 267 -7.91 -5.15 -18.02
N PHE A 268 -8.11 -4.09 -17.25
CA PHE A 268 -9.42 -3.64 -16.72
C PHE A 268 -9.63 -2.16 -17.06
N TYR A 269 -9.48 -1.84 -18.35
CA TYR A 269 -9.32 -0.46 -18.83
C TYR A 269 -10.42 0.51 -18.39
N ASN A 270 -11.66 0.03 -18.19
CA ASN A 270 -12.80 0.88 -17.80
C ASN A 270 -12.94 1.02 -16.27
N ASP A 271 -12.24 0.19 -15.50
CA ASP A 271 -12.19 0.28 -14.03
C ASP A 271 -10.95 1.08 -13.58
N TYR A 272 -9.78 0.88 -14.21
CA TYR A 272 -8.51 1.48 -13.75
C TYR A 272 -7.74 2.28 -14.80
N GLY A 273 -8.01 2.08 -16.09
CA GLY A 273 -7.17 2.61 -17.18
C GLY A 273 -6.97 4.13 -17.09
N ARG A 274 -8.06 4.88 -16.91
CA ARG A 274 -8.02 6.35 -16.82
C ARG A 274 -7.18 6.85 -15.65
N ASP A 275 -7.38 6.29 -14.47
CA ASP A 275 -6.74 6.75 -13.23
C ASP A 275 -5.23 6.49 -13.23
N PHE A 276 -4.78 5.46 -13.96
CA PHE A 276 -3.38 5.08 -14.02
C PHE A 276 -2.65 5.78 -15.17
N PHE A 277 -3.27 5.90 -16.34
CA PHE A 277 -2.62 6.22 -17.61
C PHE A 277 -1.74 7.47 -17.58
N PHE A 278 -2.34 8.65 -17.41
CA PHE A 278 -1.64 9.92 -17.59
C PHE A 278 -0.39 10.02 -16.71
N SER A 279 -0.54 9.69 -15.43
CA SER A 279 0.55 9.78 -14.47
C SER A 279 1.73 8.84 -14.76
N ARG A 280 1.52 7.68 -15.41
CA ARG A 280 2.62 6.78 -15.79
C ARG A 280 3.30 7.24 -17.08
N VAL A 281 2.55 7.69 -18.07
CA VAL A 281 3.11 8.20 -19.33
C VAL A 281 4.01 9.42 -19.07
N VAL A 282 3.56 10.34 -18.21
CA VAL A 282 4.37 11.51 -17.84
C VAL A 282 5.70 11.10 -17.20
N ARG A 283 5.74 10.02 -16.39
CA ARG A 283 6.99 9.50 -15.80
C ARG A 283 7.95 9.00 -16.87
N GLU A 284 7.44 8.26 -17.86
CA GLU A 284 8.27 7.76 -18.96
C GLU A 284 8.91 8.90 -19.75
N GLY A 285 8.17 10.01 -19.98
CA GLY A 285 8.70 11.18 -20.66
C GLY A 285 9.84 11.87 -19.90
N PHE A 286 9.63 12.21 -18.62
CA PHE A 286 10.67 12.84 -17.81
C PHE A 286 11.91 11.95 -17.64
N GLN A 287 11.71 10.66 -17.42
CA GLN A 287 12.82 9.71 -17.27
C GLN A 287 13.62 9.53 -18.56
N SER A 288 12.95 9.54 -19.73
CA SER A 288 13.62 9.44 -21.02
C SER A 288 14.54 10.66 -21.28
N VAL A 289 14.04 11.86 -20.98
CA VAL A 289 14.83 13.10 -21.06
C VAL A 289 15.98 13.10 -20.07
N GLU A 290 15.74 12.70 -18.83
CA GLU A 290 16.77 12.62 -17.78
C GLU A 290 17.92 11.68 -18.16
N TRP A 291 17.62 10.58 -18.85
CA TRP A 291 18.62 9.58 -19.21
C TRP A 291 19.34 9.87 -20.53
N ASP A 292 18.97 10.96 -21.21
CA ASP A 292 19.49 11.34 -22.54
C ASP A 292 19.52 10.14 -23.50
N GLU A 293 18.36 9.48 -23.63
CA GLU A 293 18.24 8.23 -24.38
C GLU A 293 18.47 8.46 -25.88
N GLY A 294 19.39 7.69 -26.48
CA GLY A 294 19.54 7.64 -27.92
C GLY A 294 18.29 7.05 -28.62
N GLU A 295 18.16 7.31 -29.92
CA GLU A 295 16.95 6.97 -30.71
C GLU A 295 16.46 5.53 -30.55
N LYS A 296 17.39 4.57 -30.52
CA LYS A 296 17.04 3.15 -30.35
C LYS A 296 16.39 2.89 -28.99
N ALA A 297 16.98 3.40 -27.91
CA ALA A 297 16.46 3.21 -26.55
C ALA A 297 15.10 3.89 -26.37
N LEU A 298 14.94 5.09 -26.93
CA LEU A 298 13.66 5.78 -26.98
C LEU A 298 12.61 4.97 -27.75
N ARG A 299 12.96 4.41 -28.91
CA ARG A 299 12.05 3.55 -29.69
C ARG A 299 11.63 2.33 -28.88
N ASP A 300 12.56 1.67 -28.22
CA ASP A 300 12.28 0.49 -27.40
C ASP A 300 11.34 0.83 -26.22
N ARG A 301 11.54 2.00 -25.58
CA ARG A 301 10.64 2.53 -24.54
C ARG A 301 9.25 2.79 -25.10
N CYS A 302 9.13 3.47 -26.24
CA CYS A 302 7.86 3.74 -26.91
C CYS A 302 7.11 2.46 -27.28
N CYS A 303 7.82 1.46 -27.83
CA CYS A 303 7.25 0.15 -28.12
C CYS A 303 6.75 -0.54 -26.85
N ARG A 304 7.57 -0.61 -25.79
CA ARG A 304 7.18 -1.20 -24.51
C ARG A 304 5.95 -0.53 -23.90
N LEU A 305 5.86 0.80 -23.98
CA LEU A 305 4.72 1.57 -23.51
C LEU A 305 3.45 1.24 -24.31
N GLY A 306 3.51 1.30 -25.64
CA GLY A 306 2.38 0.98 -26.51
C GLY A 306 1.88 -0.46 -26.31
N GLU A 307 2.79 -1.42 -26.19
CA GLU A 307 2.45 -2.81 -25.93
C GLU A 307 1.80 -3.02 -24.56
N SER A 308 2.28 -2.31 -23.54
CA SER A 308 1.73 -2.37 -22.18
C SER A 308 0.30 -1.82 -22.08
N ILE A 309 -0.13 -1.03 -23.07
CA ILE A 309 -1.49 -0.48 -23.12
C ILE A 309 -2.38 -1.34 -24.04
N LEU A 310 -1.94 -1.60 -25.27
CA LEU A 310 -2.78 -2.18 -26.31
C LEU A 310 -2.99 -3.69 -26.14
N LYS A 311 -1.91 -4.46 -25.91
CA LYS A 311 -2.00 -5.93 -25.80
C LYS A 311 -2.96 -6.40 -24.68
N PRO A 312 -2.91 -5.89 -23.44
CA PRO A 312 -3.84 -6.33 -22.40
C PRO A 312 -5.28 -5.94 -22.70
N MET A 313 -5.52 -4.75 -23.28
CA MET A 313 -6.85 -4.32 -23.67
C MET A 313 -7.43 -5.22 -24.77
N ILE A 314 -6.66 -5.53 -25.81
CA ILE A 314 -7.04 -6.47 -26.89
C ILE A 314 -7.39 -7.84 -26.29
N ASN A 315 -6.59 -8.35 -25.36
CA ASN A 315 -6.85 -9.62 -24.70
C ASN A 315 -8.17 -9.61 -23.93
N THR A 316 -8.47 -8.53 -23.21
CA THR A 316 -9.73 -8.35 -22.50
C THR A 316 -10.91 -8.29 -23.45
N ILE A 317 -10.83 -7.52 -24.53
CA ILE A 317 -11.88 -7.44 -25.56
C ILE A 317 -12.12 -8.82 -26.20
N ASN A 318 -11.05 -9.54 -26.57
CA ASN A 318 -11.15 -10.89 -27.15
C ASN A 318 -11.77 -11.90 -26.19
N LYS A 319 -11.45 -11.83 -24.88
CA LYS A 319 -12.09 -12.67 -23.86
C LYS A 319 -13.59 -12.37 -23.76
N ARG A 320 -13.98 -11.09 -23.73
CA ARG A 320 -15.40 -10.67 -23.70
C ARG A 320 -16.16 -11.05 -24.97
N LYS A 321 -15.52 -10.98 -26.15
CA LYS A 321 -16.08 -11.44 -27.43
C LYS A 321 -16.44 -12.93 -27.43
N LYS A 322 -15.71 -13.73 -26.64
CA LYS A 322 -15.98 -15.17 -26.39
C LYS A 322 -16.88 -15.41 -25.18
N ASP A 323 -17.63 -14.40 -24.75
CA ASP A 323 -18.49 -14.37 -23.56
C ASP A 323 -17.83 -14.68 -22.21
N LYS A 324 -16.50 -14.78 -22.15
CA LYS A 324 -15.77 -15.03 -20.90
C LYS A 324 -15.79 -13.77 -20.02
N ARG A 325 -16.17 -13.90 -18.75
CA ARG A 325 -16.08 -12.80 -17.79
C ARG A 325 -14.62 -12.46 -17.50
N ILE A 326 -14.36 -11.18 -17.28
CA ILE A 326 -13.06 -10.65 -16.88
C ILE A 326 -13.04 -10.55 -15.36
N THR A 327 -12.14 -11.31 -14.74
CA THR A 327 -11.93 -11.31 -13.29
C THR A 327 -10.47 -11.02 -12.99
N GLU A 328 -10.25 -10.38 -11.86
CA GLU A 328 -8.93 -10.32 -11.23
C GLU A 328 -8.84 -11.51 -10.26
N ASP A 329 -8.04 -12.50 -10.64
CA ASP A 329 -7.87 -13.73 -9.88
C ASP A 329 -6.64 -13.55 -8.97
N VAL A 330 -6.88 -13.58 -7.67
CA VAL A 330 -5.84 -13.51 -6.63
C VAL A 330 -5.89 -14.76 -5.77
N ARG A 331 -4.80 -15.06 -5.06
CA ARG A 331 -4.73 -16.21 -4.15
C ARG A 331 -4.42 -15.74 -2.75
N ILE A 332 -4.89 -16.51 -1.77
CA ILE A 332 -4.46 -16.40 -0.37
C ILE A 332 -4.15 -17.80 0.16
N ARG A 333 -3.20 -17.88 1.10
CA ARG A 333 -3.02 -19.05 1.96
C ARG A 333 -3.39 -18.69 3.37
N VAL A 334 -4.25 -19.45 4.01
CA VAL A 334 -4.62 -19.21 5.42
C VAL A 334 -4.46 -20.47 6.25
N SER A 335 -4.07 -20.30 7.50
CA SER A 335 -3.98 -21.40 8.45
C SER A 335 -5.37 -21.78 8.99
N SER A 336 -6.33 -20.83 8.94
CA SER A 336 -7.71 -21.06 9.39
C SER A 336 -8.76 -20.62 8.37
N LEU A 337 -9.74 -21.49 8.11
CA LEU A 337 -10.94 -21.11 7.34
C LEU A 337 -11.76 -20.01 8.02
N LYS A 338 -11.62 -19.82 9.35
CA LYS A 338 -12.22 -18.69 10.06
C LYS A 338 -11.63 -17.37 9.57
N THR A 339 -10.33 -17.32 9.30
CA THR A 339 -9.63 -16.16 8.73
C THR A 339 -10.13 -15.87 7.32
N ALA A 340 -10.30 -16.90 6.48
CA ALA A 340 -10.88 -16.74 5.14
C ALA A 340 -12.29 -16.12 5.18
N ARG A 341 -13.18 -16.62 6.04
CA ARG A 341 -14.55 -16.05 6.19
C ARG A 341 -14.54 -14.61 6.67
N LYS A 342 -13.69 -14.29 7.65
CA LYS A 342 -13.50 -12.91 8.12
C LYS A 342 -12.95 -12.01 7.01
N PHE A 343 -12.05 -12.54 6.18
CA PHE A 343 -11.48 -11.81 5.06
C PHE A 343 -12.50 -11.56 3.94
N GLU A 344 -13.37 -12.51 3.64
CA GLU A 344 -14.49 -12.32 2.72
C GLU A 344 -15.42 -11.19 3.19
N ALA A 345 -15.79 -11.18 4.48
CA ALA A 345 -16.56 -10.10 5.07
C ALA A 345 -15.83 -8.75 5.00
N HIS A 346 -14.50 -8.75 5.16
CA HIS A 346 -13.66 -7.57 5.02
C HIS A 346 -13.68 -7.02 3.58
N LEU A 347 -13.52 -7.86 2.55
CA LEU A 347 -13.61 -7.44 1.14
C LEU A 347 -14.99 -6.88 0.79
N LYS A 348 -16.06 -7.53 1.25
CA LYS A 348 -17.44 -7.06 1.04
C LYS A 348 -17.65 -5.66 1.63
N ARG A 349 -17.08 -5.39 2.81
CA ARG A 349 -17.13 -4.06 3.45
C ARG A 349 -16.38 -3.00 2.65
N MET A 350 -15.29 -3.36 1.99
CA MET A 350 -14.58 -2.48 1.07
C MET A 350 -15.35 -2.23 -0.24
N GLY A 351 -16.52 -2.83 -0.42
CA GLY A 351 -17.30 -2.76 -1.65
C GLY A 351 -16.75 -3.63 -2.77
N ILE A 352 -15.84 -4.57 -2.46
CA ILE A 352 -15.25 -5.47 -3.44
C ILE A 352 -16.16 -6.68 -3.61
N ASP A 353 -16.64 -6.88 -4.85
CA ASP A 353 -17.40 -8.05 -5.25
C ASP A 353 -16.43 -9.19 -5.59
N ALA A 354 -16.31 -10.15 -4.67
CA ALA A 354 -15.34 -11.23 -4.73
C ALA A 354 -16.02 -12.58 -4.52
N LYS A 355 -15.66 -13.56 -5.34
CA LYS A 355 -16.07 -14.96 -5.18
C LYS A 355 -14.89 -15.79 -4.71
N PHE A 356 -15.07 -16.48 -3.58
CA PHE A 356 -14.08 -17.42 -3.04
C PHE A 356 -14.34 -18.79 -3.64
N GLU A 357 -13.30 -19.42 -4.18
CA GLU A 357 -13.36 -20.81 -4.62
C GLU A 357 -13.23 -21.77 -3.44
N ALA A 358 -13.47 -23.07 -3.70
CA ALA A 358 -13.34 -24.09 -2.67
C ALA A 358 -11.90 -24.13 -2.14
N PRO A 359 -11.70 -24.10 -0.80
CA PRO A 359 -10.36 -24.15 -0.21
C PRO A 359 -9.68 -25.49 -0.49
N GLN A 360 -8.40 -25.43 -0.85
CA GLN A 360 -7.55 -26.59 -1.06
C GLN A 360 -6.52 -26.67 0.06
N TYR A 361 -6.44 -27.81 0.76
CA TYR A 361 -5.44 -27.98 1.82
C TYR A 361 -4.10 -28.40 1.22
N VAL A 362 -3.09 -27.55 1.32
CA VAL A 362 -1.76 -27.71 0.71
C VAL A 362 -0.70 -27.24 1.72
N ASN A 363 0.28 -28.10 2.02
CA ASN A 363 1.42 -27.78 2.91
C ASN A 363 0.99 -27.20 4.28
N GLY A 364 -0.02 -27.79 4.91
CA GLY A 364 -0.48 -27.37 6.24
C GLY A 364 -1.42 -26.16 6.26
N GLN A 365 -1.70 -25.54 5.11
CA GLN A 365 -2.54 -24.35 4.98
C GLN A 365 -3.66 -24.54 3.94
N TYR A 366 -4.66 -23.68 3.96
CA TYR A 366 -5.71 -23.62 2.94
C TYR A 366 -5.36 -22.58 1.87
N LEU A 367 -5.10 -23.04 0.65
CA LEU A 367 -5.01 -22.20 -0.54
C LEU A 367 -6.42 -21.91 -1.06
N ILE A 368 -6.73 -20.63 -1.28
CA ILE A 368 -8.02 -20.18 -1.78
C ILE A 368 -7.79 -19.20 -2.94
N VAL A 369 -8.41 -19.47 -4.07
CA VAL A 369 -8.50 -18.53 -5.20
C VAL A 369 -9.69 -17.62 -4.98
N ILE A 370 -9.47 -16.31 -5.13
CA ILE A 370 -10.48 -15.26 -5.01
C ILE A 370 -10.60 -14.58 -6.36
N LYS A 371 -11.80 -14.59 -6.93
CA LYS A 371 -12.12 -13.94 -8.20
C LYS A 371 -12.84 -12.62 -7.93
N LYS A 372 -12.17 -11.49 -8.16
CA LYS A 372 -12.78 -10.16 -8.04
C LYS A 372 -13.39 -9.74 -9.37
N LEU A 373 -14.62 -9.24 -9.32
CA LEU A 373 -15.38 -8.86 -10.50
C LEU A 373 -15.21 -7.38 -10.83
N ASN A 374 -14.61 -7.09 -11.99
CA ASN A 374 -14.45 -5.74 -12.53
C ASN A 374 -15.67 -5.39 -13.41
N LYS A 375 -16.75 -4.89 -12.78
CA LYS A 375 -18.06 -4.72 -13.44
C LYS A 375 -18.01 -3.74 -14.60
N SER A 376 -17.33 -2.61 -14.42
CA SER A 376 -17.28 -1.53 -15.40
C SER A 376 -16.70 -2.01 -16.74
N THR A 377 -15.56 -2.70 -16.70
CA THR A 377 -14.93 -3.28 -17.90
C THR A 377 -15.82 -4.36 -18.51
N ASN A 378 -16.37 -5.29 -17.72
CA ASN A 378 -17.19 -6.37 -18.27
C ASN A 378 -18.41 -5.85 -19.05
N ASP A 379 -19.17 -4.95 -18.42
CA ASP A 379 -20.45 -4.46 -18.93
C ASP A 379 -20.23 -3.54 -20.12
N ARG A 380 -19.29 -2.59 -20.00
CA ARG A 380 -19.00 -1.62 -21.05
C ARG A 380 -18.41 -2.28 -22.29
N THR A 381 -17.46 -3.20 -22.14
CA THR A 381 -16.90 -3.94 -23.29
C THR A 381 -18.00 -4.75 -24.00
N LYS A 382 -18.90 -5.41 -23.27
CA LYS A 382 -20.01 -6.18 -23.88
C LYS A 382 -20.95 -5.26 -24.66
N ALA A 383 -21.34 -4.13 -24.07
CA ALA A 383 -22.19 -3.12 -24.70
C ALA A 383 -21.63 -2.64 -26.04
N ILE A 384 -20.35 -2.27 -26.08
CA ILE A 384 -19.69 -1.76 -27.29
C ILE A 384 -19.56 -2.85 -28.36
N LEU A 385 -19.21 -4.08 -27.97
CA LEU A 385 -19.18 -5.22 -28.88
C LEU A 385 -20.55 -5.52 -29.51
N ASN A 386 -21.63 -5.13 -28.84
CA ASN A 386 -23.00 -5.23 -29.32
C ASN A 386 -23.49 -3.96 -30.06
N GLY A 387 -22.58 -3.02 -30.39
CA GLY A 387 -22.88 -1.83 -31.18
C GLY A 387 -23.39 -0.63 -30.39
N GLN A 388 -23.35 -0.65 -29.04
CA GLN A 388 -23.64 0.56 -28.27
C GLN A 388 -22.54 1.61 -28.45
N LEU A 389 -22.95 2.88 -28.48
CA LEU A 389 -22.04 4.01 -28.57
C LEU A 389 -21.20 4.16 -27.29
N TRP A 390 -19.99 4.71 -27.48
CA TRP A 390 -19.13 5.14 -26.39
C TRP A 390 -19.63 6.49 -25.85
#